data_AF-A0A511J7D7-F1
#
_entry.id   AF-A0A511J7D7-F1
#
_cell.length_a   1.000
_cell.length_b   1.000
_cell.length_c   1.000
_cell.angle_alpha   90.00
_cell.angle_beta   90.00
_cell.angle_gamma   90.00
#
_symmetry.space_group_name_H-M   'P 1'
#
loop_
_entity.id
_entity.type
_entity.pdbx_description
1 polymer ?
#
loop_
_entity_poly.entity_id
_entity_poly.type
_entity_poly.pdbx_seq_one_letter_code
_entity_poly.pdbx_strand_id
1 'polypeptide(L)'
;MIRSTGFDPAVHGFAFPNAFVDETTILPGGKPITTRGRCGGMAYLSLDHFFAGVPAPYLPRAHFAPERVPPDGHLVADAVRTRLFDSFKVLSALQFFTWSALPDGDVLVVDGVHKQTHQDELPKILRAIDAGTPVPLGLVVAHDVRAVGTNHQVVAYGYERTAAGTTLLICDSNSPGAEVTLTPTADGAWQASNGPLWRGFFVQSYRRRKPVIRTTSPADPAAAVRAGSVVTLAHVRTGRVLRSSTQRWAGAGSSGGREVTGVPVAGSMTRWVVSGPDEGAPVRHGDAVHLRSTSTRSWLTSTRDVRSPLTGQQEVSAVPGETAPLGSAWRVEVDGATGTTGKAGAIGWTAGARVRLVHVSTGVALHSHLRSDPALTFGRQEVTGFAGRDDNDWWTVLELS
;
A
#
# COMPACT_ATOMS: atom_id res chain seq x y z
N MET A 1 12.50 -26.10 -18.93
CA MET A 1 13.44 -25.41 -18.00
C MET A 1 12.72 -24.21 -17.45
N ILE A 2 12.63 -24.09 -16.12
CA ILE A 2 12.08 -22.91 -15.45
C ILE A 2 13.24 -22.10 -14.90
N ARG A 3 13.20 -20.78 -15.10
CA ARG A 3 14.15 -19.81 -14.58
C ARG A 3 13.38 -18.64 -14.00
N SER A 4 13.72 -18.22 -12.78
CA SER A 4 13.13 -17.06 -12.14
C SER A 4 14.19 -16.26 -11.38
N THR A 5 13.90 -14.99 -11.20
CA THR A 5 14.65 -14.10 -10.31
C THR A 5 14.21 -14.31 -8.85
N GLY A 6 14.77 -13.54 -7.91
CA GLY A 6 14.31 -13.50 -6.53
C GLY A 6 13.02 -12.69 -6.31
N PHE A 7 12.43 -12.10 -7.37
CA PHE A 7 11.20 -11.35 -7.26
C PHE A 7 10.02 -12.30 -7.05
N ASP A 8 9.37 -12.17 -5.91
CA ASP A 8 8.13 -12.84 -5.55
C ASP A 8 6.92 -11.87 -5.63
N PRO A 9 5.90 -12.12 -6.47
CA PRO A 9 4.69 -11.30 -6.55
C PRO A 9 3.91 -11.16 -5.24
N ALA A 10 3.95 -12.15 -4.34
CA ALA A 10 3.26 -12.11 -3.05
C ALA A 10 4.00 -11.22 -2.02
N VAL A 11 5.32 -11.06 -2.16
CA VAL A 11 6.17 -10.27 -1.25
C VAL A 11 6.40 -8.85 -1.77
N HIS A 12 6.65 -8.70 -3.06
CA HIS A 12 7.03 -7.43 -3.69
C HIS A 12 5.87 -6.78 -4.45
N GLY A 13 4.83 -7.53 -4.81
CA GLY A 13 3.58 -6.99 -5.33
C GLY A 13 2.71 -6.39 -4.23
N PHE A 14 1.71 -5.58 -4.63
CA PHE A 14 0.75 -5.00 -3.70
C PHE A 14 -0.45 -5.93 -3.51
N ALA A 15 -0.98 -6.01 -2.28
CA ALA A 15 -2.15 -6.83 -1.92
C ALA A 15 -3.50 -6.17 -2.29
N PHE A 16 -3.48 -5.11 -3.10
CA PHE A 16 -4.66 -4.43 -3.66
C PHE A 16 -4.55 -4.37 -5.19
N PRO A 17 -5.68 -4.40 -5.92
CA PRO A 17 -5.66 -4.39 -7.38
C PRO A 17 -5.34 -3.00 -7.93
N ASN A 18 -5.00 -2.93 -9.21
CA ASN A 18 -5.02 -1.69 -9.97
C ASN A 18 -6.47 -1.22 -10.24
N ALA A 19 -7.12 -0.64 -9.23
CA ALA A 19 -8.47 -0.08 -9.32
C ALA A 19 -8.51 1.42 -8.98
N PHE A 20 -7.39 2.12 -9.19
CA PHE A 20 -7.33 3.58 -9.07
C PHE A 20 -8.12 4.27 -10.18
N VAL A 21 -8.54 5.50 -9.91
CA VAL A 21 -9.11 6.38 -10.94
C VAL A 21 -8.04 6.67 -12.00
N ASP A 22 -8.51 6.77 -13.24
CA ASP A 22 -7.69 7.07 -14.41
C ASP A 22 -6.95 8.40 -14.27
N GLU A 23 -5.67 8.41 -14.67
CA GLU A 23 -4.81 9.59 -14.61
C GLU A 23 -4.42 10.04 -16.01
N THR A 24 -4.48 11.35 -16.22
CA THR A 24 -4.00 11.97 -17.46
C THR A 24 -2.55 12.44 -17.28
N THR A 25 -1.65 11.97 -18.14
CA THR A 25 -0.26 12.40 -18.19
C THR A 25 0.11 12.94 -19.57
N ILE A 26 1.19 13.71 -19.65
CA ILE A 26 1.79 14.16 -20.92
C ILE A 26 3.09 13.38 -21.12
N LEU A 27 3.26 12.79 -22.31
CA LEU A 27 4.49 12.10 -22.69
C LEU A 27 5.63 13.07 -23.05
N PRO A 28 6.89 12.56 -23.10
CA PRO A 28 7.92 13.17 -23.91
C PRO A 28 7.40 13.45 -25.33
N GLY A 29 7.37 14.71 -25.75
CA GLY A 29 6.79 15.14 -27.02
C GLY A 29 5.37 15.74 -26.96
N GLY A 30 4.79 15.93 -25.77
CA GLY A 30 3.62 16.79 -25.57
C GLY A 30 2.25 16.15 -25.76
N LYS A 31 2.17 14.84 -26.05
CA LYS A 31 0.89 14.14 -26.26
C LYS A 31 0.26 13.69 -24.94
N PRO A 32 -1.03 13.99 -24.67
CA PRO A 32 -1.71 13.49 -23.49
C PRO A 32 -2.09 12.00 -23.63
N ILE A 33 -2.04 11.26 -22.52
CA ILE A 33 -2.57 9.90 -22.36
C ILE A 33 -3.46 9.90 -21.13
N THR A 34 -4.63 9.28 -21.23
CA THR A 34 -5.40 8.83 -20.06
C THR A 34 -5.10 7.36 -19.82
N THR A 35 -4.56 7.04 -18.66
CA THR A 35 -4.18 5.67 -18.25
C THR A 35 -5.36 4.98 -17.58
N ARG A 36 -5.47 3.65 -17.72
CA ARG A 36 -6.43 2.86 -16.93
C ARG A 36 -5.84 2.51 -15.56
N GLY A 37 -6.18 3.31 -14.55
CA GLY A 37 -5.55 3.24 -13.23
C GLY A 37 -4.05 3.56 -13.24
N ARG A 38 -3.28 2.90 -12.37
CA ARG A 38 -1.86 3.21 -12.07
C ARG A 38 -0.91 2.01 -12.20
N CYS A 39 -1.18 1.06 -13.11
CA CYS A 39 -0.40 -0.17 -13.26
C CYS A 39 1.12 0.04 -13.42
N GLY A 40 1.55 1.01 -14.23
CA GLY A 40 2.96 1.36 -14.40
C GLY A 40 3.64 1.80 -13.11
N GLY A 41 2.91 2.53 -12.27
CA GLY A 41 3.38 2.95 -10.95
C GLY A 41 3.51 1.78 -9.98
N MET A 42 2.56 0.84 -10.02
CA MET A 42 2.62 -0.37 -9.20
C MET A 42 3.77 -1.29 -9.63
N ALA A 43 4.00 -1.45 -10.93
CA ALA A 43 5.12 -2.24 -11.47
C ALA A 43 6.49 -1.62 -11.13
N TYR A 44 6.63 -0.29 -11.24
CA TYR A 44 7.90 0.38 -10.92
C TYR A 44 8.16 0.41 -9.42
N LEU A 45 7.13 0.62 -8.60
CA LEU A 45 7.29 0.64 -7.14
C LEU A 45 7.54 -0.77 -6.57
N SER A 46 6.94 -1.82 -7.13
CA SER A 46 7.26 -3.21 -6.71
C SER A 46 8.73 -3.56 -6.99
N LEU A 47 9.27 -3.14 -8.14
CA LEU A 47 10.69 -3.26 -8.45
C LEU A 47 11.56 -2.43 -7.49
N ASP A 48 11.14 -1.21 -7.12
CA ASP A 48 11.88 -0.38 -6.14
C ASP A 48 12.02 -1.12 -4.80
N HIS A 49 10.96 -1.79 -4.34
CA HIS A 49 10.95 -2.62 -3.13
C HIS A 49 11.86 -3.86 -3.27
N PHE A 50 11.71 -4.63 -4.36
CA PHE A 50 12.55 -5.79 -4.66
C PHE A 50 14.03 -5.44 -4.64
N PHE A 51 14.44 -4.42 -5.40
CA PHE A 51 15.86 -4.06 -5.47
C PHE A 51 16.36 -3.49 -4.13
N ALA A 52 15.50 -2.86 -3.33
CA ALA A 52 15.82 -2.40 -1.98
C ALA A 52 15.91 -3.53 -0.94
N GLY A 53 15.55 -4.77 -1.30
CA GLY A 53 15.59 -5.93 -0.41
C GLY A 53 14.55 -5.85 0.72
N VAL A 54 13.42 -5.19 0.47
CA VAL A 54 12.35 -5.03 1.45
C VAL A 54 11.00 -5.43 0.85
N PRO A 55 10.09 -6.07 1.62
CA PRO A 55 8.74 -6.35 1.16
C PRO A 55 7.98 -5.08 0.76
N ALA A 56 7.01 -5.22 -0.15
CA ALA A 56 6.03 -4.18 -0.36
C ALA A 56 5.12 -4.05 0.88
N PRO A 57 4.56 -2.86 1.18
CA PRO A 57 3.62 -2.71 2.28
C PRO A 57 2.40 -3.61 2.09
N TYR A 58 2.12 -4.48 3.06
CA TYR A 58 0.92 -5.30 3.06
C TYR A 58 -0.31 -4.44 3.37
N LEU A 59 -1.11 -4.16 2.34
CA LEU A 59 -2.33 -3.35 2.39
C LEU A 59 -3.42 -4.11 1.63
N PRO A 60 -4.13 -5.04 2.26
CA PRO A 60 -5.13 -5.85 1.55
C PRO A 60 -6.28 -4.97 1.09
N ARG A 61 -6.84 -5.26 -0.09
CA ARG A 61 -7.99 -4.53 -0.66
C ARG A 61 -9.17 -4.32 0.31
N ALA A 62 -9.37 -5.23 1.27
CA ALA A 62 -10.42 -5.15 2.28
C ALA A 62 -10.25 -3.93 3.20
N HIS A 63 -9.02 -3.41 3.36
CA HIS A 63 -8.75 -2.21 4.13
C HIS A 63 -9.39 -0.95 3.53
N PHE A 64 -9.69 -0.98 2.23
CA PHE A 64 -10.18 0.17 1.47
C PHE A 64 -11.54 -0.11 0.84
N ALA A 65 -12.34 -1.01 1.41
CA ALA A 65 -13.69 -1.24 0.90
C ALA A 65 -14.54 0.04 1.05
N PRO A 66 -15.36 0.41 0.04
CA PRO A 66 -15.60 -0.33 -1.21
C PRO A 66 -14.61 -0.07 -2.37
N GLU A 67 -13.76 0.95 -2.29
CA GLU A 67 -12.87 1.39 -3.39
C GLU A 67 -11.77 0.37 -3.74
N ARG A 68 -11.40 -0.50 -2.80
CA ARG A 68 -10.39 -1.57 -2.89
C ARG A 68 -8.94 -1.10 -3.03
N VAL A 69 -8.68 0.21 -3.09
CA VAL A 69 -7.34 0.80 -3.21
C VAL A 69 -7.12 1.91 -2.19
N PRO A 70 -5.87 2.17 -1.76
CA PRO A 70 -5.60 3.31 -0.91
C PRO A 70 -6.01 4.63 -1.60
N PRO A 71 -6.68 5.55 -0.90
CA PRO A 71 -7.14 6.80 -1.50
C PRO A 71 -5.98 7.76 -1.81
N ASP A 72 -6.24 8.79 -2.60
CA ASP A 72 -5.27 9.86 -2.84
C ASP A 72 -4.87 10.57 -1.53
N GLY A 73 -3.59 10.93 -1.40
CA GLY A 73 -3.00 11.40 -0.14
C GLY A 73 -2.56 10.27 0.80
N HIS A 74 -2.91 9.02 0.52
CA HIS A 74 -2.30 7.87 1.19
C HIS A 74 -0.85 7.72 0.69
N LEU A 75 0.10 7.54 1.62
CA LEU A 75 1.54 7.50 1.29
C LEU A 75 1.91 6.52 0.17
N VAL A 76 1.28 5.35 0.13
CA VAL A 76 1.51 4.34 -0.92
C VAL A 76 0.84 4.73 -2.25
N ALA A 77 -0.36 5.33 -2.22
CA ALA A 77 -1.04 5.76 -3.43
C ALA A 77 -0.26 6.88 -4.13
N ASP A 78 0.25 7.85 -3.35
CA ASP A 78 1.07 8.96 -3.87
C ASP A 78 2.42 8.47 -4.42
N ALA A 79 3.02 7.45 -3.77
CA ALA A 79 4.24 6.82 -4.28
C ALA A 79 3.97 6.06 -5.60
N VAL A 80 2.89 5.29 -5.68
CA VAL A 80 2.45 4.62 -6.91
C VAL A 80 2.21 5.66 -8.01
N ARG A 81 1.48 6.74 -7.71
CA ARG A 81 1.21 7.83 -8.67
C ARG A 81 2.50 8.49 -9.17
N THR A 82 3.46 8.73 -8.29
CA THR A 82 4.78 9.27 -8.67
C THR A 82 5.50 8.33 -9.65
N ARG A 83 5.49 7.03 -9.36
CA ARG A 83 6.13 6.02 -10.21
C ARG A 83 5.38 5.77 -11.51
N LEU A 84 4.07 5.99 -11.55
CA LEU A 84 3.30 5.97 -12.79
C LEU A 84 3.86 7.00 -13.77
N PHE A 85 4.00 8.25 -13.34
CA PHE A 85 4.56 9.30 -14.19
C PHE A 85 6.01 9.02 -14.59
N ASP A 86 6.83 8.47 -13.69
CA ASP A 86 8.20 8.06 -14.04
C ASP A 86 8.21 7.00 -15.15
N SER A 87 7.27 6.05 -15.14
CA SER A 87 7.17 4.99 -16.15
C SER A 87 6.81 5.51 -17.56
N PHE A 88 6.23 6.71 -17.66
CA PHE A 88 5.93 7.39 -18.91
C PHE A 88 6.99 8.44 -19.32
N LYS A 89 7.95 8.76 -18.44
CA LYS A 89 9.06 9.71 -18.72
C LYS A 89 10.28 9.06 -19.36
N VAL A 90 10.26 7.76 -19.59
CA VAL A 90 11.34 7.02 -20.25
C VAL A 90 11.09 6.88 -21.74
N LEU A 91 12.14 6.86 -22.56
CA LEU A 91 12.01 6.81 -24.02
C LEU A 91 11.27 5.57 -24.53
N SER A 92 11.43 4.42 -23.87
CA SER A 92 10.70 3.19 -24.22
C SER A 92 9.17 3.36 -24.10
N ALA A 93 8.67 4.31 -23.31
CA ALA A 93 7.23 4.56 -23.20
C ALA A 93 6.60 5.04 -24.53
N LEU A 94 7.41 5.58 -25.45
CA LEU A 94 6.97 5.91 -26.80
C LEU A 94 6.51 4.68 -27.59
N GLN A 95 7.01 3.48 -27.25
CA GLN A 95 6.62 2.22 -27.90
C GLN A 95 5.13 1.92 -27.75
N PHE A 96 4.48 2.39 -26.67
CA PHE A 96 3.03 2.25 -26.56
C PHE A 96 2.30 2.91 -27.73
N PHE A 97 2.78 4.03 -28.27
CA PHE A 97 2.16 4.68 -29.43
C PHE A 97 2.59 4.05 -30.73
N THR A 98 3.90 3.86 -30.90
CA THR A 98 4.42 3.35 -32.17
C THR A 98 3.85 1.96 -32.43
N TRP A 99 3.80 1.08 -31.43
CA TRP A 99 3.27 -0.26 -31.58
C TRP A 99 1.74 -0.30 -31.68
N SER A 100 1.03 0.65 -31.05
CA SER A 100 -0.42 0.77 -31.26
C SER A 100 -0.77 1.19 -32.70
N ALA A 101 0.16 1.77 -33.44
CA ALA A 101 -0.03 2.14 -34.85
C ALA A 101 0.56 1.11 -35.84
N LEU A 102 1.35 0.14 -35.37
CA LEU A 102 1.93 -0.90 -36.21
C LEU A 102 0.91 -2.02 -36.51
N PRO A 103 1.02 -2.72 -37.65
CA PRO A 103 0.33 -3.98 -37.88
C PRO A 103 0.85 -5.09 -36.96
N ASP A 104 0.06 -6.15 -36.80
CA ASP A 104 0.43 -7.33 -36.01
C ASP A 104 1.58 -8.11 -36.67
N GLY A 105 1.38 -8.50 -37.93
CA GLY A 105 2.39 -9.12 -38.78
C GLY A 105 3.20 -8.12 -39.58
N ASP A 106 4.26 -8.61 -40.22
CA ASP A 106 5.14 -7.80 -41.05
C ASP A 106 4.43 -7.31 -42.32
N VAL A 107 4.71 -6.06 -42.72
CA VAL A 107 4.18 -5.47 -43.95
C VAL A 107 5.33 -4.85 -44.73
N LEU A 108 5.65 -5.45 -45.89
CA LEU A 108 6.76 -5.05 -46.76
C LEU A 108 8.10 -5.04 -45.99
N VAL A 109 8.58 -3.84 -45.63
CA VAL A 109 9.85 -3.59 -44.93
C VAL A 109 9.64 -3.16 -43.47
N VAL A 110 8.38 -3.11 -43.01
CA VAL A 110 8.02 -2.72 -41.66
C VAL A 110 7.75 -3.98 -40.84
N ASP A 111 8.59 -4.23 -39.84
CA ASP A 111 8.41 -5.31 -38.89
C ASP A 111 7.19 -5.05 -38.00
N GLY A 112 6.29 -6.03 -37.93
CA GLY A 112 5.08 -5.96 -37.12
C GLY A 112 5.33 -6.14 -35.63
N VAL A 113 4.29 -5.94 -34.82
CA VAL A 113 4.36 -6.11 -33.36
C VAL A 113 4.80 -7.52 -32.97
N HIS A 114 4.35 -8.56 -33.70
CA HIS A 114 4.69 -9.94 -33.41
C HIS A 114 6.19 -10.18 -33.56
N LYS A 115 6.77 -9.81 -34.71
CA LYS A 115 8.20 -10.01 -34.98
C LYS A 115 9.06 -9.26 -33.96
N GLN A 116 8.77 -7.98 -33.70
CA GLN A 116 9.53 -7.19 -32.71
C GLN A 116 9.43 -7.80 -31.31
N THR A 117 8.24 -8.29 -30.90
CA THR A 117 8.06 -8.96 -29.60
C THR A 117 8.93 -10.23 -29.50
N HIS A 118 8.86 -11.11 -30.51
CA HIS A 118 9.52 -12.43 -30.47
C HIS A 118 11.02 -12.36 -30.71
N GLN A 119 11.48 -11.51 -31.64
CA GLN A 119 12.88 -11.48 -32.09
C GLN A 119 13.71 -10.43 -31.35
N ASP A 120 13.13 -9.29 -30.96
CA ASP A 120 13.89 -8.20 -30.34
C ASP A 120 13.68 -8.14 -28.82
N GLU A 121 12.44 -8.25 -28.35
CA GLU A 121 12.10 -8.00 -26.95
C GLU A 121 12.23 -9.24 -26.06
N LEU A 122 11.73 -10.40 -26.51
CA LEU A 122 11.81 -11.65 -25.74
C LEU A 122 13.27 -12.00 -25.37
N PRO A 123 14.28 -11.93 -26.26
CA PRO A 123 15.67 -12.19 -25.88
C PRO A 123 16.25 -11.21 -24.85
N LYS A 124 15.74 -9.98 -24.75
CA LYS A 124 16.15 -9.02 -23.71
C LYS A 124 15.64 -9.46 -22.34
N ILE A 125 14.38 -9.89 -22.27
CA ILE A 125 13.74 -10.39 -21.04
C ILE A 125 14.49 -11.60 -20.49
N LEU A 126 14.79 -12.57 -21.36
CA LEU A 126 15.47 -13.82 -20.97
C LEU A 126 16.86 -13.54 -20.42
N ARG A 127 17.65 -12.70 -21.11
CA ARG A 127 18.98 -12.29 -20.64
C ARG A 127 18.92 -11.58 -19.29
N ALA A 128 17.92 -10.72 -19.07
CA ALA A 128 17.76 -10.04 -17.80
C ALA A 128 17.40 -11.01 -16.66
N ILE A 129 16.47 -11.94 -16.92
CA ILE A 129 16.07 -12.95 -15.94
C ILE A 129 17.21 -13.93 -15.63
N ASP A 130 17.96 -14.37 -16.64
CA ASP A 130 19.15 -15.21 -16.45
C ASP A 130 20.23 -14.51 -15.62
N ALA A 131 20.29 -13.17 -15.69
CA ALA A 131 21.12 -12.32 -14.83
C ALA A 131 20.47 -11.96 -13.48
N GLY A 132 19.34 -12.59 -13.11
CA GLY A 132 18.65 -12.37 -11.85
C GLY A 132 17.88 -11.04 -11.76
N THR A 133 17.64 -10.37 -12.88
CA THR A 133 17.03 -9.03 -12.94
C THR A 133 15.59 -9.09 -13.49
N PRO A 134 14.56 -8.86 -12.66
CA PRO A 134 13.19 -8.71 -13.15
C PRO A 134 13.05 -7.39 -13.92
N VAL A 135 12.18 -7.37 -14.93
CA VAL A 135 12.04 -6.22 -15.85
C VAL A 135 10.59 -5.79 -15.99
N PRO A 136 10.30 -4.48 -16.03
CA PRO A 136 8.96 -4.02 -16.37
C PRO A 136 8.71 -4.18 -17.87
N LEU A 137 7.50 -4.60 -18.22
CA LEU A 137 7.04 -4.75 -19.60
C LEU A 137 5.90 -3.78 -19.89
N GLY A 138 5.89 -3.21 -21.09
CA GLY A 138 4.71 -2.61 -21.68
C GLY A 138 3.98 -3.63 -22.53
N LEU A 139 2.74 -3.95 -22.20
CA LEU A 139 1.88 -4.88 -22.94
C LEU A 139 0.97 -4.07 -23.88
N VAL A 140 0.89 -4.49 -25.15
CA VAL A 140 0.17 -3.78 -26.20
C VAL A 140 -1.07 -4.56 -26.62
N VAL A 141 -2.23 -3.90 -26.56
CA VAL A 141 -3.52 -4.42 -27.07
C VAL A 141 -4.19 -3.45 -28.04
N ALA A 142 -3.88 -2.15 -27.93
CA ALA A 142 -4.46 -1.13 -28.78
C ALA A 142 -4.01 -1.26 -30.24
N HIS A 143 -4.93 -1.06 -31.19
CA HIS A 143 -4.66 -0.96 -32.64
C HIS A 143 -4.78 0.49 -33.17
N ASP A 144 -4.99 1.46 -32.27
CA ASP A 144 -5.05 2.88 -32.60
C ASP A 144 -4.46 3.71 -31.46
N VAL A 145 -3.82 4.83 -31.82
CA VAL A 145 -3.15 5.71 -30.86
C VAL A 145 -4.10 6.34 -29.83
N ARG A 146 -5.39 6.49 -30.16
CA ARG A 146 -6.43 7.00 -29.25
C ARG A 146 -6.79 5.97 -28.19
N ALA A 147 -6.53 4.69 -28.44
CA ALA A 147 -6.74 3.59 -27.52
C ALA A 147 -5.48 3.23 -26.71
N VAL A 148 -4.40 4.01 -26.75
CA VAL A 148 -3.14 3.70 -26.02
C VAL A 148 -3.34 3.52 -24.52
N GLY A 149 -4.32 4.20 -23.92
CA GLY A 149 -4.68 4.02 -22.50
C GLY A 149 -5.14 2.60 -22.15
N THR A 150 -5.44 1.78 -23.15
CA THR A 150 -5.88 0.38 -22.99
C THR A 150 -4.73 -0.61 -22.86
N ASN A 151 -3.50 -0.17 -23.17
CA ASN A 151 -2.27 -0.91 -22.93
C ASN A 151 -2.00 -1.04 -21.43
N HIS A 152 -1.08 -1.92 -21.05
CA HIS A 152 -0.86 -2.27 -19.65
C HIS A 152 0.61 -2.41 -19.29
N GLN A 153 0.94 -2.39 -18.01
CA GLN A 153 2.31 -2.52 -17.51
C GLN A 153 2.37 -3.58 -16.42
N VAL A 154 3.34 -4.48 -16.53
CA VAL A 154 3.56 -5.62 -15.61
C VAL A 154 5.05 -5.78 -15.33
N VAL A 155 5.41 -6.65 -14.39
CA VAL A 155 6.83 -7.05 -14.15
C VAL A 155 7.03 -8.49 -14.59
N ALA A 156 7.92 -8.75 -15.53
CA ALA A 156 8.38 -10.10 -15.82
C ALA A 156 9.51 -10.48 -14.86
N TYR A 157 9.36 -11.62 -14.20
CA TYR A 157 10.29 -12.08 -13.17
C TYR A 157 10.81 -13.49 -13.39
N GLY A 158 10.26 -14.22 -14.36
CA GLY A 158 10.68 -15.57 -14.71
C GLY A 158 10.18 -16.00 -16.08
N TYR A 159 10.61 -17.18 -16.51
CA TYR A 159 10.10 -17.84 -17.70
C TYR A 159 10.18 -19.35 -17.56
N GLU A 160 9.30 -20.03 -18.29
CA GLU A 160 9.35 -21.45 -18.56
C GLU A 160 9.61 -21.69 -20.05
N ARG A 161 10.61 -22.50 -20.35
CA ARG A 161 10.93 -22.93 -21.72
C ARG A 161 10.65 -24.41 -21.90
N THR A 162 9.81 -24.71 -22.87
CA THR A 162 9.46 -26.07 -23.32
C THR A 162 9.80 -26.23 -24.80
N ALA A 163 9.55 -27.42 -25.37
CA ALA A 163 9.66 -27.62 -26.81
C ALA A 163 8.63 -26.80 -27.61
N ALA A 164 7.51 -26.43 -26.98
CA ALA A 164 6.42 -25.67 -27.61
C ALA A 164 6.67 -24.15 -27.63
N GLY A 165 7.59 -23.65 -26.81
CA GLY A 165 7.89 -22.22 -26.76
C GLY A 165 8.36 -21.73 -25.40
N THR A 166 8.26 -20.43 -25.20
CA THR A 166 8.65 -19.76 -23.95
C THR A 166 7.45 -19.04 -23.35
N THR A 167 7.05 -19.43 -22.15
CA THR A 167 6.03 -18.76 -21.35
C THR A 167 6.73 -17.85 -20.34
N LEU A 168 6.27 -16.60 -20.19
CA LEU A 168 6.80 -15.67 -19.20
C LEU A 168 5.97 -15.75 -17.92
N LEU A 169 6.64 -15.65 -16.77
CA LEU A 169 6.03 -15.45 -15.45
C LEU A 169 6.01 -13.95 -15.15
N ILE A 170 4.83 -13.41 -14.86
CA ILE A 170 4.62 -11.98 -14.64
C ILE A 170 3.88 -11.67 -13.33
N CYS A 171 4.22 -10.53 -12.73
CA CYS A 171 3.47 -9.91 -11.67
C CYS A 171 2.53 -8.86 -12.29
N ASP A 172 1.24 -9.17 -12.30
CA ASP A 172 0.19 -8.29 -12.80
C ASP A 172 -0.59 -7.65 -11.65
N SER A 173 -0.60 -6.31 -11.60
CA SER A 173 -1.36 -5.54 -10.60
C SER A 173 -2.88 -5.73 -10.67
N ASN A 174 -3.42 -6.28 -11.77
CA ASN A 174 -4.83 -6.67 -11.87
C ASN A 174 -5.12 -8.02 -11.18
N SER A 175 -4.09 -8.78 -10.80
CA SER A 175 -4.20 -10.08 -10.13
C SER A 175 -3.29 -10.15 -8.88
N PRO A 176 -3.57 -9.33 -7.84
CA PRO A 176 -2.74 -9.26 -6.63
C PRO A 176 -2.43 -10.61 -6.00
N GLY A 177 -1.13 -10.88 -5.76
CA GLY A 177 -0.66 -12.09 -5.09
C GLY A 177 -0.85 -13.40 -5.88
N ALA A 178 -1.40 -13.34 -7.10
CA ALA A 178 -1.56 -14.50 -7.96
C ALA A 178 -0.41 -14.58 -8.97
N GLU A 179 -0.01 -15.82 -9.30
CA GLU A 179 0.87 -16.06 -10.43
C GLU A 179 0.10 -15.82 -11.74
N VAL A 180 0.67 -15.00 -12.63
CA VAL A 180 0.13 -14.76 -13.96
C VAL A 180 1.20 -15.13 -14.99
N THR A 181 0.80 -15.78 -16.07
CA THR A 181 1.71 -16.20 -17.14
C THR A 181 1.31 -15.56 -18.46
N LEU A 182 2.30 -15.24 -19.31
CA LEU A 182 2.08 -14.89 -20.72
C LEU A 182 2.60 -16.01 -21.61
N THR A 183 1.71 -16.63 -22.39
CA THR A 183 2.04 -17.75 -23.28
C THR A 183 1.84 -17.33 -24.73
N PRO A 184 2.80 -17.62 -25.63
CA PRO A 184 2.66 -17.28 -27.04
C PRO A 184 1.56 -18.12 -27.70
N THR A 185 0.78 -17.49 -28.56
CA THR A 185 -0.25 -18.14 -29.37
C THR A 185 0.30 -18.46 -30.77
N ALA A 186 -0.38 -19.34 -31.50
CA ALA A 186 0.08 -19.81 -32.82
C ALA A 186 0.16 -18.70 -33.87
N ASP A 187 -0.66 -17.65 -33.74
CA ASP A 187 -0.70 -16.46 -34.59
C ASP A 187 0.33 -15.38 -34.20
N GLY A 188 1.09 -15.59 -33.12
CA GLY A 188 2.17 -14.70 -32.68
C GLY A 188 1.79 -13.72 -31.57
N ALA A 189 0.51 -13.66 -31.17
CA ALA A 189 0.05 -12.93 -30.00
C ALA A 189 0.43 -13.64 -28.68
N TRP A 190 0.00 -13.09 -27.54
CA TRP A 190 0.34 -13.57 -26.21
C TRP A 190 -0.87 -13.61 -25.28
N GLN A 191 -1.24 -14.81 -24.84
CA GLN A 191 -2.37 -15.05 -23.95
C GLN A 191 -1.92 -14.94 -22.49
N ALA A 192 -2.56 -14.06 -21.72
CA ALA A 192 -2.39 -14.00 -20.27
C ALA A 192 -3.29 -15.03 -19.58
N SER A 193 -2.79 -15.72 -18.54
CA SER A 193 -3.58 -16.71 -17.78
C SER A 193 -4.77 -16.09 -17.05
N ASN A 194 -4.76 -14.77 -16.82
CA ASN A 194 -5.87 -14.02 -16.24
C ASN A 194 -6.87 -13.46 -17.27
N GLY A 195 -6.73 -13.81 -18.55
CA GLY A 195 -7.76 -13.59 -19.58
C GLY A 195 -7.36 -12.75 -20.80
N PRO A 196 -6.70 -11.57 -20.65
CA PRO A 196 -6.38 -10.72 -21.79
C PRO A 196 -5.48 -11.37 -22.84
N LEU A 197 -5.79 -11.13 -24.11
CA LEU A 197 -4.91 -11.41 -25.25
C LEU A 197 -4.16 -10.13 -25.62
N TRP A 198 -2.83 -10.21 -25.67
CA TRP A 198 -1.94 -9.11 -26.01
C TRP A 198 -1.34 -9.32 -27.39
N ARG A 199 -1.31 -8.26 -28.21
CA ARG A 199 -0.66 -8.27 -29.54
C ARG A 199 0.84 -8.48 -29.40
N GLY A 200 1.44 -7.96 -28.32
CA GLY A 200 2.85 -8.10 -28.04
C GLY A 200 3.27 -7.32 -26.81
N PHE A 201 4.58 -7.29 -26.57
CA PHE A 201 5.16 -6.56 -25.45
C PHE A 201 6.56 -6.05 -25.77
N PHE A 202 6.99 -5.06 -25.00
CA PHE A 202 8.37 -4.55 -25.03
C PHE A 202 8.91 -4.34 -23.62
N VAL A 203 10.24 -4.42 -23.47
CA VAL A 203 10.93 -4.10 -22.21
C VAL A 203 10.92 -2.60 -21.99
N GLN A 204 10.39 -2.18 -20.84
CA GLN A 204 10.44 -0.78 -20.44
C GLN A 204 11.75 -0.45 -19.74
N SER A 205 12.33 0.69 -20.11
CA SER A 205 13.47 1.27 -19.41
C SER A 205 13.08 1.63 -17.98
N TYR A 206 13.82 1.09 -17.02
CA TYR A 206 13.56 1.27 -15.61
C TYR A 206 14.69 2.02 -14.91
N ARG A 207 14.35 3.07 -14.16
CA ARG A 207 15.28 3.75 -13.26
C ARG A 207 14.86 3.47 -11.82
N ARG A 208 15.68 2.70 -11.11
CA ARG A 208 15.51 2.37 -9.69
C ARG A 208 15.39 3.65 -8.86
N ARG A 209 14.44 3.66 -7.93
CA ARG A 209 14.37 4.61 -6.81
C ARG A 209 14.36 3.84 -5.50
N LYS A 210 14.87 4.47 -4.44
CA LYS A 210 14.72 3.91 -3.09
C LYS A 210 13.29 4.22 -2.62
N PRO A 211 12.46 3.21 -2.30
CA PRO A 211 11.12 3.48 -1.79
C PRO A 211 11.21 4.03 -0.36
N VAL A 212 10.15 4.71 0.08
CA VAL A 212 10.02 5.08 1.50
C VAL A 212 9.72 3.81 2.30
N ILE A 213 10.72 3.34 3.05
CA ILE A 213 10.59 2.17 3.90
C ILE A 213 9.88 2.58 5.19
N ARG A 214 8.60 2.21 5.33
CA ARG A 214 7.77 2.56 6.49
C ARG A 214 8.13 1.77 7.74
N THR A 215 8.61 0.54 7.55
CA THR A 215 9.09 -0.39 8.58
C THR A 215 10.05 -1.40 7.95
N THR A 216 11.00 -1.91 8.72
CA THR A 216 11.86 -3.05 8.37
C THR A 216 11.44 -4.35 9.06
N SER A 217 10.39 -4.30 9.89
CA SER A 217 9.91 -5.43 10.69
C SER A 217 8.38 -5.50 10.60
N PRO A 218 7.81 -5.70 9.40
CA PRO A 218 6.37 -5.77 9.21
C PRO A 218 5.77 -6.92 10.03
N ALA A 219 4.59 -6.69 10.62
CA ALA A 219 3.86 -7.73 11.32
C ALA A 219 3.35 -8.81 10.36
N ASP A 220 3.35 -10.07 10.78
CA ASP A 220 2.58 -11.13 10.12
C ASP A 220 1.08 -10.79 10.24
N PRO A 221 0.35 -10.61 9.12
CA PRO A 221 -1.08 -10.26 9.15
C PRO A 221 -1.95 -11.23 9.96
N ALA A 222 -1.55 -12.50 10.09
CA ALA A 222 -2.27 -13.52 10.84
C ALA A 222 -1.97 -13.50 12.35
N ALA A 223 -0.90 -12.82 12.77
CA ALA A 223 -0.48 -12.81 14.18
C ALA A 223 -1.51 -12.08 15.05
N ALA A 224 -1.88 -12.71 16.17
CA ALA A 224 -2.80 -12.14 17.15
C ALA A 224 -2.09 -11.09 18.02
N VAL A 225 -2.73 -9.93 18.20
CA VAL A 225 -2.34 -8.95 19.21
C VAL A 225 -2.76 -9.48 20.58
N ARG A 226 -1.82 -9.49 21.52
CA ARG A 226 -2.02 -9.98 22.89
C ARG A 226 -1.80 -8.87 23.90
N ALA A 227 -2.38 -9.02 25.09
CA ALA A 227 -1.97 -8.21 26.22
C ALA A 227 -0.46 -8.42 26.46
N GLY A 228 0.28 -7.31 26.55
CA GLY A 228 1.73 -7.26 26.62
C GLY A 228 2.42 -7.04 25.26
N SER A 229 1.72 -7.24 24.12
CA SER A 229 2.30 -7.02 22.79
C SER A 229 2.73 -5.56 22.59
N VAL A 230 3.85 -5.37 21.89
CA VAL A 230 4.27 -4.05 21.42
C VAL A 230 3.82 -3.88 19.98
N VAL A 231 2.95 -2.91 19.72
CA VAL A 231 2.42 -2.60 18.39
C VAL A 231 2.89 -1.24 17.89
N THR A 232 3.01 -1.13 16.57
CA THR A 232 3.06 0.14 15.85
C THR A 232 1.78 0.27 15.02
N LEU A 233 0.94 1.26 15.31
CA LEU A 233 -0.37 1.43 14.66
C LEU A 233 -0.26 2.35 13.44
N ALA A 234 -0.75 1.90 12.29
CA ALA A 234 -0.89 2.70 11.08
C ALA A 234 -2.35 3.05 10.82
N HIS A 235 -2.61 4.34 10.58
CA HIS A 235 -3.90 4.85 10.15
C HIS A 235 -4.19 4.38 8.72
N VAL A 236 -5.33 3.73 8.51
CA VAL A 236 -5.66 3.06 7.24
C VAL A 236 -5.80 4.07 6.10
N ARG A 237 -6.50 5.19 6.30
CA ARG A 237 -6.76 6.15 5.20
C ARG A 237 -5.51 6.88 4.72
N THR A 238 -4.54 7.14 5.60
CA THR A 238 -3.36 7.99 5.27
C THR A 238 -2.04 7.22 5.21
N GLY A 239 -1.97 6.03 5.82
CA GLY A 239 -0.73 5.29 5.99
C GLY A 239 0.22 5.93 7.02
N ARG A 240 -0.20 6.94 7.78
CA ARG A 240 0.62 7.51 8.85
C ARG A 240 0.57 6.65 10.10
N VAL A 241 1.64 6.70 10.89
CA VAL A 241 1.87 5.87 12.05
C VAL A 241 1.67 6.69 13.33
N LEU A 242 0.94 6.12 14.30
CA LEU A 242 0.68 6.75 15.60
C LEU A 242 1.96 6.94 16.38
N ARG A 243 2.27 8.19 16.72
CA ARG A 243 3.51 8.58 17.39
C ARG A 243 3.22 9.30 18.70
N SER A 244 3.94 8.92 19.75
CA SER A 244 4.06 9.67 21.01
C SER A 244 5.18 10.74 20.92
N SER A 245 5.18 11.69 21.84
CA SER A 245 6.19 12.75 21.90
C SER A 245 6.60 13.04 23.34
N THR A 246 7.78 13.63 23.55
CA THR A 246 8.13 14.27 24.82
C THR A 246 7.59 15.71 24.91
N GLN A 247 7.28 16.29 23.75
CA GLN A 247 6.64 17.59 23.59
C GLN A 247 5.20 17.56 24.07
N ARG A 248 4.72 18.69 24.60
CA ARG A 248 3.34 18.88 25.08
C ARG A 248 2.55 19.74 24.11
N TRP A 249 1.23 19.51 24.05
CA TRP A 249 0.34 20.44 23.38
C TRP A 249 0.40 21.81 24.04
N ALA A 250 0.63 22.85 23.23
CA ALA A 250 0.69 24.23 23.68
C ALA A 250 -0.63 24.97 23.39
N GLY A 251 -0.91 26.04 24.14
CA GLY A 251 -2.06 26.91 23.92
C GLY A 251 -3.08 26.91 25.07
N ALA A 252 -3.87 27.98 25.16
CA ALA A 252 -4.94 28.08 26.14
C ALA A 252 -6.04 27.05 25.84
N GLY A 253 -6.44 26.26 26.85
CA GLY A 253 -7.45 25.21 26.71
C GLY A 253 -6.93 23.83 26.29
N SER A 254 -5.61 23.68 26.07
CA SER A 254 -4.94 22.37 25.93
C SER A 254 -4.96 21.60 27.26
N SER A 255 -4.94 20.26 27.21
CA SER A 255 -4.77 19.44 28.43
C SER A 255 -3.36 19.56 29.04
N GLY A 256 -2.39 20.09 28.28
CA GLY A 256 -0.97 20.06 28.62
C GLY A 256 -0.35 18.67 28.54
N GLY A 257 -1.09 17.66 28.06
CA GLY A 257 -0.60 16.32 27.77
C GLY A 257 0.46 16.31 26.66
N ARG A 258 1.19 15.20 26.55
CA ARG A 258 2.18 15.03 25.48
C ARG A 258 1.49 14.86 24.12
N GLU A 259 2.07 15.45 23.09
CA GLU A 259 1.54 15.39 21.73
C GLU A 259 1.44 13.94 21.24
N VAL A 260 0.33 13.65 20.56
CA VAL A 260 0.12 12.42 19.80
C VAL A 260 -0.19 12.81 18.37
N THR A 261 0.59 12.28 17.41
CA THR A 261 0.57 12.72 16.01
C THR A 261 0.78 11.53 15.06
N GLY A 262 0.55 11.73 13.77
CA GLY A 262 0.83 10.78 12.70
C GLY A 262 2.13 11.11 11.94
N VAL A 263 3.01 10.12 11.78
CA VAL A 263 4.29 10.25 11.03
C VAL A 263 4.41 9.22 9.91
N PRO A 264 5.22 9.45 8.86
CA PRO A 264 5.24 8.55 7.70
C PRO A 264 6.00 7.23 7.92
N VAL A 265 6.90 7.18 8.91
CA VAL A 265 7.83 6.07 9.13
C VAL A 265 7.81 5.67 10.60
N ALA A 266 7.81 4.35 10.86
CA ALA A 266 7.90 3.79 12.21
C ALA A 266 9.26 4.10 12.87
N GLY A 267 9.28 4.15 14.19
CA GLY A 267 10.49 4.37 14.97
C GLY A 267 10.26 4.15 16.46
N SER A 268 11.24 4.50 17.31
CA SER A 268 11.14 4.27 18.76
C SER A 268 9.91 4.93 19.40
N MET A 269 9.52 6.12 18.93
CA MET A 269 8.36 6.87 19.44
C MET A 269 7.00 6.39 18.91
N THR A 270 6.96 5.41 17.99
CA THR A 270 5.71 4.87 17.43
C THR A 270 5.27 3.55 18.05
N ARG A 271 6.02 3.05 19.04
CA ARG A 271 5.81 1.76 19.67
C ARG A 271 4.96 1.90 20.93
N TRP A 272 3.91 1.08 21.03
CA TRP A 272 2.93 1.10 22.10
C TRP A 272 2.73 -0.30 22.67
N VAL A 273 2.88 -0.47 23.97
CA VAL A 273 2.47 -1.69 24.67
C VAL A 273 0.94 -1.70 24.77
N VAL A 274 0.32 -2.78 24.31
CA VAL A 274 -1.11 -3.02 24.47
C VAL A 274 -1.33 -3.76 25.78
N SER A 275 -2.04 -3.17 26.73
CA SER A 275 -2.56 -3.92 27.89
C SER A 275 -3.89 -4.57 27.53
N GLY A 276 -4.24 -5.66 28.18
CA GLY A 276 -5.57 -6.27 28.08
C GLY A 276 -6.11 -6.64 29.46
N PRO A 277 -7.32 -7.22 29.52
CA PRO A 277 -7.90 -7.68 30.77
C PRO A 277 -7.05 -8.77 31.43
N ASP A 278 -6.51 -9.68 30.62
CA ASP A 278 -5.67 -10.80 31.07
C ASP A 278 -4.31 -10.76 30.34
N GLU A 279 -3.20 -10.69 31.09
CA GLU A 279 -1.85 -10.61 30.54
C GLU A 279 -1.52 -11.83 29.65
N GLY A 280 -0.93 -11.59 28.47
CA GLY A 280 -0.61 -12.63 27.48
C GLY A 280 -1.81 -13.18 26.68
N ALA A 281 -3.05 -12.90 27.09
CA ALA A 281 -4.24 -13.35 26.36
C ALA A 281 -4.43 -12.57 25.04
N PRO A 282 -4.97 -13.19 23.98
CA PRO A 282 -5.35 -12.48 22.76
C PRO A 282 -6.40 -11.40 23.05
N VAL A 283 -6.18 -10.19 22.55
CA VAL A 283 -7.14 -9.09 22.63
C VAL A 283 -8.24 -9.33 21.59
N ARG A 284 -9.49 -9.11 21.99
CA ARG A 284 -10.69 -9.41 21.22
C ARG A 284 -11.55 -8.17 21.01
N HIS A 285 -12.45 -8.25 20.03
CA HIS A 285 -13.49 -7.25 19.84
C HIS A 285 -14.29 -7.06 21.14
N GLY A 286 -14.40 -5.82 21.60
CA GLY A 286 -15.10 -5.43 22.83
C GLY A 286 -14.18 -5.24 24.03
N ASP A 287 -12.95 -5.75 24.00
CA ASP A 287 -12.02 -5.61 25.12
C ASP A 287 -11.61 -4.15 25.31
N ALA A 288 -11.50 -3.72 26.57
CA ALA A 288 -10.91 -2.45 26.94
C ALA A 288 -9.39 -2.63 27.12
N VAL A 289 -8.62 -1.86 26.36
CA VAL A 289 -7.16 -1.85 26.40
C VAL A 289 -6.65 -0.47 26.81
N HIS A 290 -5.41 -0.42 27.30
CA HIS A 290 -4.64 0.81 27.40
C HIS A 290 -3.40 0.70 26.54
N LEU A 291 -2.99 1.82 25.93
CA LEU A 291 -1.82 1.91 25.07
C LEU A 291 -0.75 2.75 25.77
N ARG A 292 0.40 2.15 26.08
CA ARG A 292 1.53 2.85 26.72
C ARG A 292 2.71 2.94 25.77
N SER A 293 3.19 4.16 25.49
CA SER A 293 4.39 4.33 24.67
C SER A 293 5.61 3.72 25.36
N THR A 294 6.38 2.92 24.62
CA THR A 294 7.61 2.30 25.16
C THR A 294 8.68 3.34 25.47
N SER A 295 8.82 4.36 24.61
CA SER A 295 9.87 5.37 24.71
C SER A 295 9.57 6.43 25.76
N THR A 296 8.31 6.93 25.80
CA THR A 296 7.96 8.06 26.67
C THR A 296 7.32 7.61 28.00
N ARG A 297 6.98 6.31 28.12
CA ARG A 297 6.25 5.71 29.25
C ARG A 297 4.93 6.42 29.56
N SER A 298 4.31 7.01 28.54
CA SER A 298 3.05 7.73 28.63
C SER A 298 1.88 6.94 28.06
N TRP A 299 0.71 7.10 28.66
CA TRP A 299 -0.54 6.42 28.31
C TRP A 299 -1.36 7.27 27.35
N LEU A 300 -1.84 6.68 26.25
CA LEU A 300 -2.75 7.31 25.32
C LEU A 300 -4.09 7.61 26.01
N THR A 301 -4.56 8.83 25.94
CA THR A 301 -5.83 9.28 26.54
C THR A 301 -6.47 10.37 25.69
N SER A 302 -7.72 10.70 26.01
CA SER A 302 -8.43 11.81 25.40
C SER A 302 -9.33 12.47 26.45
N THR A 303 -9.31 13.79 26.55
CA THR A 303 -10.03 14.51 27.61
C THR A 303 -11.29 15.14 27.06
N ARG A 304 -12.42 14.94 27.75
CA ARG A 304 -13.70 15.57 27.37
C ARG A 304 -13.55 17.10 27.35
N ASP A 305 -14.17 17.74 26.37
CA ASP A 305 -14.22 19.20 26.21
C ASP A 305 -12.87 19.90 25.97
N VAL A 306 -11.76 19.16 25.87
CA VAL A 306 -10.46 19.67 25.43
C VAL A 306 -10.40 19.53 23.91
N ARG A 307 -10.19 20.65 23.22
CA ARG A 307 -10.19 20.71 21.76
C ARG A 307 -8.79 20.53 21.20
N SER A 308 -8.68 19.79 20.10
CA SER A 308 -7.45 19.64 19.34
C SER A 308 -7.07 20.95 18.64
N PRO A 309 -5.77 21.25 18.50
CA PRO A 309 -5.31 22.59 18.13
C PRO A 309 -5.66 22.99 16.69
N LEU A 310 -5.73 22.04 15.76
CA LEU A 310 -5.93 22.37 14.34
C LEU A 310 -7.41 22.31 13.95
N THR A 311 -8.16 21.37 14.50
CA THR A 311 -9.49 21.02 13.95
C THR A 311 -10.63 21.17 14.92
N GLY A 312 -10.31 21.42 16.20
CA GLY A 312 -11.29 21.60 17.25
C GLY A 312 -12.05 20.32 17.63
N GLN A 313 -11.65 19.16 17.11
CA GLN A 313 -12.14 17.85 17.55
C GLN A 313 -11.64 17.55 18.97
N GLN A 314 -11.99 16.41 19.59
CA GLN A 314 -11.49 16.12 20.94
C GLN A 314 -9.98 15.88 20.89
N GLU A 315 -9.22 16.48 21.80
CA GLU A 315 -7.77 16.33 21.86
C GLU A 315 -7.38 14.89 22.25
N VAL A 316 -6.42 14.32 21.53
CA VAL A 316 -5.73 13.07 21.94
C VAL A 316 -4.33 13.41 22.40
N SER A 317 -3.97 12.84 23.54
CA SER A 317 -2.77 13.16 24.28
C SER A 317 -2.16 11.91 24.90
N ALA A 318 -0.91 12.02 25.33
CA ALA A 318 -0.27 11.00 26.15
C ALA A 318 0.11 11.55 27.52
N VAL A 319 -0.23 10.84 28.60
CA VAL A 319 0.06 11.26 29.97
C VAL A 319 1.10 10.34 30.60
N PRO A 320 2.25 10.85 31.10
CA PRO A 320 3.24 10.03 31.81
C PRO A 320 2.65 9.39 33.06
N GLY A 321 3.02 8.15 33.35
CA GLY A 321 2.62 7.47 34.59
C GLY A 321 3.11 6.04 34.65
N GLU A 322 3.24 5.49 35.86
CA GLU A 322 3.57 4.08 36.08
C GLU A 322 2.37 3.18 35.82
N THR A 323 1.19 3.61 36.31
CA THR A 323 -0.11 2.95 36.12
C THR A 323 -0.95 3.71 35.09
N ALA A 324 -1.88 3.01 34.45
CA ALA A 324 -2.82 3.63 33.52
C ALA A 324 -3.69 4.66 34.26
N PRO A 325 -3.76 5.92 33.80
CA PRO A 325 -4.62 6.91 34.43
C PRO A 325 -6.10 6.59 34.19
N LEU A 326 -6.97 7.03 35.10
CA LEU A 326 -8.42 6.92 34.92
C LEU A 326 -8.84 7.60 33.60
N GLY A 327 -9.66 6.92 32.80
CA GLY A 327 -10.05 7.44 31.50
C GLY A 327 -8.93 7.41 30.45
N SER A 328 -8.06 6.40 30.49
CA SER A 328 -7.15 6.08 29.37
C SER A 328 -7.50 4.77 28.67
N ALA A 329 -8.65 4.19 29.01
CA ALA A 329 -9.12 2.95 28.42
C ALA A 329 -9.73 3.19 27.03
N TRP A 330 -9.40 2.31 26.09
CA TRP A 330 -9.88 2.29 24.71
C TRP A 330 -10.51 0.93 24.43
N ARG A 331 -11.79 0.89 24.06
CA ARG A 331 -12.44 -0.33 23.60
C ARG A 331 -12.00 -0.65 22.17
N VAL A 332 -11.58 -1.89 21.93
CA VAL A 332 -11.21 -2.37 20.60
C VAL A 332 -12.45 -2.80 19.84
N GLU A 333 -12.66 -2.24 18.65
CA GLU A 333 -13.71 -2.63 17.72
C GLU A 333 -13.07 -3.17 16.43
N VAL A 334 -13.01 -4.50 16.32
CA VAL A 334 -12.49 -5.17 15.11
C VAL A 334 -13.52 -5.14 13.99
N ASP A 335 -13.09 -4.80 12.78
CA ASP A 335 -13.91 -4.77 11.57
C ASP A 335 -14.43 -6.18 11.18
N GLY A 336 -15.60 -6.23 10.54
CA GLY A 336 -16.28 -7.49 10.19
C GLY A 336 -16.94 -8.22 11.37
N ALA A 337 -16.88 -7.67 12.59
CA ALA A 337 -17.66 -8.16 13.72
C ALA A 337 -19.14 -7.80 13.57
N THR A 338 -19.95 -8.73 13.06
CA THR A 338 -21.41 -8.54 12.92
C THR A 338 -22.14 -8.89 14.22
N GLY A 339 -22.87 -7.92 14.78
CA GLY A 339 -24.06 -8.14 15.60
C GLY A 339 -23.90 -7.95 17.12
N THR A 340 -24.85 -7.20 17.69
CA THR A 340 -25.18 -7.17 19.13
C THR A 340 -25.72 -8.51 19.67
N THR A 341 -25.79 -9.58 18.85
CA THR A 341 -26.44 -10.85 19.20
C THR A 341 -25.68 -12.12 18.76
N GLY A 342 -24.39 -12.06 18.41
CA GLY A 342 -23.61 -13.23 18.00
C GLY A 342 -22.22 -13.32 18.64
N LYS A 343 -22.17 -13.52 19.96
CA LYS A 343 -20.95 -13.58 20.81
C LYS A 343 -19.94 -12.45 20.55
N ALA A 344 -20.29 -11.24 21.04
CA ALA A 344 -19.29 -10.22 21.35
C ALA A 344 -18.11 -10.89 22.12
N GLY A 345 -16.89 -10.76 21.61
CA GLY A 345 -15.67 -11.42 22.12
C GLY A 345 -15.10 -12.58 21.26
N ALA A 346 -15.79 -13.06 20.22
CA ALA A 346 -15.25 -14.16 19.40
C ALA A 346 -14.11 -13.75 18.46
N ILE A 347 -14.19 -12.56 17.86
CA ILE A 347 -13.23 -12.09 16.85
C ILE A 347 -11.99 -11.51 17.55
N GLY A 348 -10.84 -12.10 17.30
CA GLY A 348 -9.54 -11.63 17.78
C GLY A 348 -9.01 -10.47 16.96
N TRP A 349 -8.28 -9.57 17.62
CA TRP A 349 -7.51 -8.53 16.94
C TRP A 349 -6.23 -9.15 16.37
N THR A 350 -6.18 -9.38 15.06
CA THR A 350 -4.95 -9.76 14.35
C THR A 350 -4.26 -8.53 13.75
N ALA A 351 -2.97 -8.64 13.45
CA ALA A 351 -2.21 -7.52 12.91
C ALA A 351 -2.76 -7.00 11.56
N GLY A 352 -3.28 -7.91 10.73
CA GLY A 352 -3.89 -7.58 9.44
C GLY A 352 -5.34 -7.09 9.52
N ALA A 353 -5.98 -7.14 10.68
CA ALA A 353 -7.34 -6.65 10.86
C ALA A 353 -7.38 -5.11 10.94
N ARG A 354 -8.47 -4.52 10.41
CA ARG A 354 -8.82 -3.13 10.73
C ARG A 354 -9.46 -3.07 12.11
N VAL A 355 -9.05 -2.10 12.91
CA VAL A 355 -9.62 -1.84 14.23
C VAL A 355 -9.96 -0.37 14.40
N ARG A 356 -11.02 -0.10 15.16
CA ARG A 356 -11.29 1.19 15.79
C ARG A 356 -10.92 1.09 17.26
N LEU A 357 -10.31 2.15 17.78
CA LEU A 357 -10.02 2.30 19.20
C LEU A 357 -10.96 3.36 19.75
N VAL A 358 -11.90 2.96 20.61
CA VAL A 358 -12.94 3.84 21.12
C VAL A 358 -12.64 4.24 22.54
N HIS A 359 -12.42 5.52 22.78
CA HIS A 359 -12.17 6.02 24.11
C HIS A 359 -13.38 5.74 25.02
N VAL A 360 -13.19 4.95 26.09
CA VAL A 360 -14.31 4.42 26.89
C VAL A 360 -15.07 5.54 27.59
N SER A 361 -14.38 6.55 28.12
CA SER A 361 -15.00 7.62 28.93
C SER A 361 -15.74 8.69 28.12
N THR A 362 -15.44 8.85 26.83
CA THR A 362 -16.05 9.89 25.99
C THR A 362 -16.73 9.37 24.74
N GLY A 363 -16.52 8.09 24.37
CA GLY A 363 -17.12 7.46 23.20
C GLY A 363 -16.53 7.88 21.86
N VAL A 364 -15.54 8.77 21.84
CA VAL A 364 -14.85 9.20 20.60
C VAL A 364 -13.93 8.10 20.08
N ALA A 365 -13.80 7.99 18.77
CA ALA A 365 -12.81 7.11 18.15
C ALA A 365 -11.45 7.80 18.06
N LEU A 366 -10.36 7.04 18.18
CA LEU A 366 -9.03 7.50 17.75
C LEU A 366 -9.06 7.73 16.24
N HIS A 367 -8.81 8.96 15.82
CA HIS A 367 -9.10 9.47 14.49
C HIS A 367 -7.88 10.22 13.93
N SER A 368 -7.72 10.24 12.61
CA SER A 368 -6.67 11.01 11.95
C SER A 368 -7.08 11.46 10.55
N HIS A 369 -6.54 12.57 10.07
CA HIS A 369 -6.92 13.15 8.77
C HIS A 369 -5.73 13.77 8.06
N LEU A 370 -5.84 14.11 6.77
CA LEU A 370 -4.77 14.76 5.99
C LEU A 370 -4.57 16.25 6.36
N ARG A 371 -4.62 16.60 7.65
CA ARG A 371 -4.34 17.95 8.14
C ARG A 371 -3.12 17.96 9.05
N SER A 372 -2.28 18.96 8.82
CA SER A 372 -1.06 19.25 9.56
C SER A 372 -0.79 20.74 9.44
N ASP A 373 -0.14 21.31 10.44
CA ASP A 373 0.29 22.70 10.48
C ASP A 373 1.74 22.82 11.00
N PRO A 374 2.62 23.62 10.36
CA PRO A 374 4.01 23.80 10.79
C PRO A 374 4.18 24.35 12.21
N ALA A 375 3.27 25.20 12.67
CA ALA A 375 3.35 25.83 14.00
C ALA A 375 2.64 25.00 15.06
N LEU A 376 1.43 24.49 14.77
CA LEU A 376 0.58 23.81 15.76
C LEU A 376 0.91 22.34 15.93
N THR A 377 1.42 21.68 14.89
CA THR A 377 1.70 20.24 14.88
C THR A 377 3.10 19.89 14.39
N PHE A 378 3.95 20.91 14.17
CA PHE A 378 5.30 20.76 13.62
C PHE A 378 5.31 20.02 12.28
N GLY A 379 4.29 20.26 11.46
CA GLY A 379 4.10 19.59 10.17
C GLY A 379 3.75 18.10 10.26
N ARG A 380 3.46 17.57 11.46
CA ARG A 380 3.00 16.20 11.65
C ARG A 380 1.48 16.12 11.51
N GLN A 381 0.98 14.95 11.13
CA GLN A 381 -0.46 14.75 10.97
C GLN A 381 -1.14 14.83 12.35
N GLU A 382 -2.23 15.59 12.46
CA GLU A 382 -3.00 15.67 13.68
C GLU A 382 -3.74 14.34 13.94
N VAL A 383 -3.73 13.89 15.20
CA VAL A 383 -4.51 12.74 15.68
C VAL A 383 -5.46 13.25 16.77
N THR A 384 -6.71 12.83 16.71
CA THR A 384 -7.81 13.38 17.49
C THR A 384 -8.77 12.29 17.97
N GLY A 385 -9.70 12.69 18.83
CA GLY A 385 -10.87 11.93 19.21
C GLY A 385 -12.08 12.43 18.42
N PHE A 386 -12.66 11.60 17.57
CA PHE A 386 -13.81 11.99 16.75
C PHE A 386 -15.10 11.29 17.19
N ALA A 387 -16.14 12.09 17.45
CA ALA A 387 -17.46 11.58 17.84
C ALA A 387 -18.32 11.13 16.65
N GLY A 388 -18.10 11.71 15.46
CA GLY A 388 -18.99 11.52 14.30
C GLY A 388 -18.91 10.13 13.67
N ARG A 389 -17.79 9.42 13.89
CA ARG A 389 -17.46 8.12 13.31
C ARG A 389 -17.42 8.09 11.78
N ASP A 390 -16.25 7.79 11.23
CA ASP A 390 -16.06 7.65 9.78
C ASP A 390 -14.85 6.75 9.46
N ASP A 391 -14.47 6.69 8.19
CA ASP A 391 -13.34 5.85 7.74
C ASP A 391 -11.95 6.32 8.20
N ASN A 392 -11.84 7.50 8.82
CA ASN A 392 -10.60 7.98 9.44
C ASN A 392 -10.37 7.39 10.85
N ASP A 393 -11.31 6.58 11.34
CA ASP A 393 -11.18 5.93 12.65
C ASP A 393 -10.41 4.60 12.55
N TRP A 394 -10.13 4.10 11.35
CA TRP A 394 -9.57 2.77 11.13
C TRP A 394 -8.04 2.76 11.23
N TRP A 395 -7.53 1.83 12.05
CA TRP A 395 -6.12 1.56 12.25
C TRP A 395 -5.81 0.08 11.94
N THR A 396 -4.57 -0.20 11.58
CA THR A 396 -4.02 -1.56 11.41
C THR A 396 -2.66 -1.63 12.10
N VAL A 397 -2.17 -2.85 12.39
CA VAL A 397 -0.84 -3.01 12.98
C VAL A 397 0.22 -3.08 11.86
N LEU A 398 1.20 -2.18 11.92
CA LEU A 398 2.34 -2.15 11.00
C LEU A 398 3.49 -3.03 11.49
N GLU A 399 3.79 -2.99 12.79
CA GLU A 399 4.80 -3.82 13.46
C GLU A 399 4.20 -4.46 14.70
N LEU A 400 4.59 -5.70 14.99
CA LEU A 400 4.16 -6.46 16.16
C LEU A 400 5.37 -7.22 16.73
N SER A 401 5.63 -7.08 18.03
CA SER A 401 6.66 -7.83 18.76
C SER A 401 6.23 -8.24 20.15
#